data_AF-A0A6A4YYQ3-F1
#
_entry.id   AF-A0A6A4YYQ3-F1
#
_cell.length_a   1.000
_cell.length_b   1.000
_cell.length_c   1.000
_cell.angle_alpha   90.00
_cell.angle_beta   90.00
_cell.angle_gamma   90.00
#
_symmetry.space_group_name_H-M   'P 1'
#
loop_
_entity.id
_entity.type
_entity.pdbx_description
1 polymer ?
#
loop_
_entity_poly.entity_id
_entity_poly.type
_entity_poly.pdbx_seq_one_letter_code
_entity_poly.pdbx_strand_id
1 'polypeptide(L)' 'GECLFVNEDRSLETMECDPTNGVTKWMVYANSTVVHSATGLCIEASVDDGAKAADCNGNPNQKIATLEA' A
#
# COMPACT_ATOMS: atom_id res chain seq x y z
N GLY A 1 -6.91 16.94 -2.01
CA GLY A 1 -7.03 15.64 -1.30
C GLY A 1 -5.68 14.98 -1.38
N GLU A 2 -5.30 14.21 -0.36
CA GLU A 2 -4.00 13.54 -0.33
C GLU A 2 -4.12 12.07 -0.73
N CYS A 3 -3.05 11.56 -1.35
CA CYS A 3 -2.93 10.20 -1.85
C CYS A 3 -1.77 9.50 -1.14
N LEU A 4 -1.99 8.25 -0.78
CA LEU A 4 -0.98 7.39 -0.19
C LEU A 4 0.12 7.07 -1.21
N PHE A 5 1.38 7.15 -0.81
CA PHE A 5 2.53 6.74 -1.61
C PHE A 5 3.59 6.04 -0.74
N VAL A 6 4.61 5.47 -1.37
CA VAL A 6 5.81 4.99 -0.70
C VAL A 6 6.98 5.93 -0.98
N ASN A 7 7.60 6.47 0.07
CA ASN A 7 8.75 7.37 -0.07
C ASN A 7 10.08 6.60 -0.29
N GLU A 8 11.19 7.34 -0.38
CA GLU A 8 12.53 6.78 -0.62
C GLU A 8 13.01 5.86 0.52
N ASP A 9 12.59 6.13 1.75
CA ASP A 9 12.87 5.32 2.94
C ASP A 9 11.95 4.09 3.06
N ARG A 10 11.09 3.86 2.05
CA ARG A 10 10.09 2.78 2.00
C ARG A 10 9.00 2.90 3.08
N SER A 11 8.76 4.09 3.63
CA SER A 11 7.61 4.34 4.53
C SER A 11 6.36 4.73 3.75
N LEU A 12 5.19 4.50 4.36
CA LEU A 12 3.90 4.97 3.86
C LEU A 12 3.71 6.42 4.28
N GLU A 13 3.47 7.29 3.31
CA GLU A 13 3.26 8.72 3.51
C GLU A 13 2.11 9.22 2.63
N THR A 14 1.67 10.46 2.83
CA THR A 14 0.68 11.11 1.97
C THR A 14 1.26 12.31 1.24
N MET A 15 0.78 12.55 0.02
CA MET A 15 1.11 13.74 -0.76
C MET A 15 -0.10 14.21 -1.56
N GLU A 16 -0.04 15.40 -2.17
CA GLU A 16 -1.12 15.87 -3.04
C GLU A 16 -1.41 14.86 -4.16
N CYS A 17 -2.69 14.54 -4.35
CA CYS A 17 -3.10 13.62 -5.40
C CYS A 17 -2.87 14.18 -6.79
N ASP A 18 -2.03 13.51 -7.58
CA ASP A 18 -1.87 13.74 -9.01
C ASP A 18 -2.09 12.41 -9.77
N PRO A 19 -3.10 12.31 -10.66
CA PRO A 19 -3.38 11.08 -11.41
C PRO A 19 -2.27 10.70 -12.40
N THR A 20 -1.39 11.64 -12.76
CA THR A 20 -0.25 11.40 -13.63
C THR A 20 0.97 10.87 -12.86
N ASN A 21 1.07 11.14 -11.55
CA ASN A 21 2.15 10.68 -10.71
C ASN A 21 2.06 9.16 -10.47
N GLY A 22 3.11 8.43 -10.85
CA GLY A 22 3.17 6.97 -10.70
C GLY A 22 3.32 6.49 -9.25
N VAL A 23 3.88 7.31 -8.36
CA VAL A 23 4.14 6.90 -6.97
C VAL A 23 2.89 6.93 -6.08
N THR A 24 1.78 7.49 -6.54
CA THR A 24 0.51 7.45 -5.81
C THR A 24 -0.39 6.31 -6.30
N LYS A 25 0.10 5.43 -7.17
CA LYS A 25 -0.68 4.37 -7.81
C LYS A 25 -0.51 3.02 -7.12
N TRP A 26 -1.63 2.34 -6.92
CA TRP A 26 -1.71 1.03 -6.27
C TRP A 26 -2.52 0.06 -7.13
N MET A 27 -2.08 -1.20 -7.17
CA MET A 27 -2.79 -2.30 -7.79
C MET A 27 -3.43 -3.18 -6.71
N VAL A 28 -4.73 -3.42 -6.83
CA VAL A 28 -5.45 -4.35 -5.95
C VAL A 28 -5.62 -5.67 -6.69
N TYR A 29 -5.05 -6.73 -6.14
CA TYR A 29 -5.11 -8.07 -6.71
C TYR A 29 -6.26 -8.88 -6.14
N ALA A 30 -6.76 -9.85 -6.91
CA ALA A 30 -7.84 -10.75 -6.52
C ALA A 30 -7.56 -11.58 -5.24
N ASN A 31 -6.29 -11.68 -4.83
CA ASN A 31 -5.88 -12.33 -3.60
C ASN A 31 -5.85 -11.37 -2.39
N SER A 32 -6.56 -10.23 -2.46
CA SER A 32 -6.64 -9.19 -1.42
C SER A 32 -5.32 -8.51 -1.07
N THR A 33 -4.33 -8.57 -1.96
CA THR A 33 -3.05 -7.87 -1.78
C THR A 33 -3.05 -6.55 -2.54
N VAL A 34 -2.56 -5.49 -1.89
CA VAL A 34 -2.45 -4.14 -2.45
C VAL A 34 -0.97 -3.83 -2.69
N VAL A 35 -0.59 -3.64 -3.95
CA VAL A 35 0.82 -3.49 -4.38
C VAL A 35 1.06 -2.08 -4.90
N HIS A 36 2.09 -1.43 -4.41
CA HIS A 36 2.56 -0.14 -4.89
C HIS A 36 3.13 -0.27 -6.30
N SER A 37 2.60 0.50 -7.25
CA SER A 37 2.89 0.30 -8.67
C SER A 37 4.33 0.65 -9.05
N ALA A 38 4.95 1.61 -8.34
CA ALA A 38 6.30 2.06 -8.64
C ALA A 38 7.40 1.18 -8.02
N THR A 39 7.18 0.65 -6.81
CA THR A 39 8.22 -0.11 -6.07
C THR A 39 7.95 -1.61 -5.99
N GLY A 40 6.72 -2.07 -6.26
CA GLY A 40 6.32 -3.46 -6.08
C GLY A 40 6.14 -3.88 -4.62
N LEU A 41 6.15 -2.95 -3.67
CA LEU A 41 5.93 -3.24 -2.25
C LEU A 41 4.45 -3.44 -1.95
N CYS A 42 4.16 -4.31 -0.99
CA CYS A 42 2.82 -4.59 -0.52
C CYS A 42 2.47 -3.74 0.71
N ILE A 43 1.20 -3.38 0.85
CA ILE A 43 0.68 -2.92 2.15
C ILE A 43 0.64 -4.13 3.09
N GLU A 44 1.26 -3.97 4.27
CA GLU A 44 1.19 -4.90 5.38
C GLU A 44 0.63 -4.17 6.61
N ALA A 45 -0.38 -4.73 7.26
CA ALA A 45 -0.98 -4.14 8.45
C ALA A 45 -1.04 -5.15 9.59
N SER A 46 -0.45 -4.80 10.74
CA SER A 46 -0.49 -5.61 11.96
C SER A 46 -0.88 -4.76 13.17
N VAL A 47 -1.27 -5.43 14.27
CA VAL A 47 -1.58 -4.75 15.53
C VAL A 47 -0.33 -4.16 16.20
N ASP A 48 0.84 -4.74 15.94
CA ASP A 48 2.10 -4.37 16.60
C ASP A 48 2.85 -3.25 15.85
N ASP A 49 2.80 -3.26 14.52
CA ASP A 49 3.56 -2.33 13.66
C ASP A 49 2.67 -1.29 12.95
N GLY A 50 1.34 -1.41 13.06
CA GLY A 50 0.42 -0.62 12.25
C GLY A 50 0.53 -0.96 10.76
N ALA A 51 0.23 0.01 9.89
CA ALA A 51 0.32 -0.14 8.44
C ALA A 51 1.70 0.30 7.93
N LYS A 52 2.32 -0.52 7.09
CA LYS A 52 3.63 -0.25 6.47
C LYS A 52 3.70 -0.80 5.05
N ALA A 53 4.70 -0.36 4.29
CA ALA A 53 5.09 -1.00 3.04
C ALA A 53 6.14 -2.08 3.33
N ALA A 54 5.94 -3.28 2.80
CA ALA A 54 6.84 -4.42 3.00
C ALA A 54 7.01 -5.23 1.71
N ASP A 55 8.02 -6.10 1.68
CA ASP A 55 8.19 -7.02 0.56
C ASP A 55 6.98 -7.96 0.46
N CYS A 56 6.43 -8.10 -0.75
CA CYS A 56 5.32 -9.01 -1.01
C CYS A 56 5.77 -10.47 -0.81
N ASN A 57 5.23 -11.14 0.21
CA ASN A 57 5.69 -12.48 0.59
C ASN A 57 4.55 -13.43 0.99
N GLY A 58 3.28 -13.00 0.85
CA GLY A 58 2.12 -13.82 1.18
C GLY A 58 1.79 -13.89 2.67
N ASN A 59 2.44 -13.07 3.50
CA ASN A 59 2.08 -12.88 4.90
C ASN A 59 0.57 -12.55 5.01
N PRO A 60 -0.20 -13.20 5.91
CA PRO A 60 -1.61 -12.89 6.14
C PRO A 60 -1.88 -11.41 6.44
N ASN A 61 -0.92 -10.69 7.04
CA ASN A 61 -1.03 -9.25 7.30
C ASN A 61 -1.00 -8.39 6.01
N GLN A 62 -0.72 -8.99 4.84
CA GLN A 62 -0.78 -8.35 3.52
C GLN A 62 -2.13 -8.58 2.81
N LYS A 63 -3.15 -9.04 3.54
CA LYS A 63 -4.50 -9.28 3.06
C LYS A 63 -5.43 -8.19 3.58
N ILE A 64 -5.68 -7.19 2.73
CA ILE A 64 -6.52 -6.04 3.04
C ILE A 64 -7.90 -6.27 2.45
N ALA A 65 -8.92 -6.17 3.29
CA ALA A 65 -10.32 -6.27 2.89
C ALA A 65 -11.03 -4.95 3.15
N THR A 66 -12.03 -4.63 2.33
CA THR A 66 -13.01 -3.60 2.66
C THR A 66 -13.95 -4.16 3.72
N LEU A 67 -14.26 -3.35 4.73
CA LEU A 67 -15.42 -3.64 5.58
C LEU A 67 -16.64 -3.13 4.82
N GLU A 68 -17.43 -4.05 4.26
CA GLU A 68 -18.76 -3.70 3.76
C GLU A 68 -19.59 -3.25 4.98
N ALA A 69 -20.11 -2.02 4.93
CA ALA A 69 -20.94 -1.41 5.98
C ALA A 69 -22.42 -1.77 5.78
#